data_AF-A0A0N4Y679-F1
#
_entry.id   AF-A0A0N4Y679-F1
#
_cell.length_a   1.000
_cell.length_b   1.000
_cell.length_c   1.000
_cell.angle_alpha   90.00
_cell.angle_beta   90.00
_cell.angle_gamma   90.00
#
_symmetry.space_group_name_H-M   'P 1'
#
loop_
_entity.id
_entity.type
_entity.pdbx_description
1 polymer ?
#
loop_
_entity_poly.entity_id
_entity_poly.type
_entity_poly.pdbx_seq_one_letter_code
_entity_poly.pdbx_strand_id
1 'polypeptide(L)'
;MIETDAVLYTNRNDYDHIPAYQCYRDLIKISVYNFLYIRTTHQIIGRERLRISLADCTEAVTNKMLHGHALTETIPGLLSTPEIDEEDISLPILGSTIYARSVYSVVTDSITIIDENTLVSPLGNLDNCTLSTGSCILEDDVIIWEPVTIQPACPLQKVDTFNALVTLRYVLIPEYDLAFEFNPDYFQAYQLLRFCNITQGYLSTSNHILVFPSIPDNIMLHDFLIRGKHPHQRRDTKTLTLANNQESDYTLVAREPRLVYQLFNSEEIPPFDTHPITDNRLLYAIQVWNVTQHDFDRSRIYATEDKRISTLRSIRYGEYRHRQLSQFKSITKSRPLTYAESMIQRDLQNGMTDIFDNHLNAEFGKLPFRPLGDFQNAPTSPAPQ
;
A
#
# COMPACT_ATOMS: atom_id res chain seq x y z
N MET A 1 -23.70 -14.69 15.79
CA MET A 1 -24.16 -13.44 15.20
C MET A 1 -24.48 -12.55 16.36
N ILE A 2 -24.00 -11.31 16.34
CA ILE A 2 -24.32 -10.29 17.34
C ILE A 2 -24.97 -9.13 16.61
N GLU A 3 -25.83 -8.41 17.32
CA GLU A 3 -26.36 -7.12 16.88
C GLU A 3 -25.53 -6.02 17.55
N THR A 4 -25.03 -5.07 16.76
CA THR A 4 -24.13 -4.02 17.23
C THR A 4 -24.16 -2.83 16.28
N ASP A 5 -23.78 -1.66 16.78
CA ASP A 5 -23.57 -0.49 15.92
C ASP A 5 -22.30 -0.66 15.08
N ALA A 6 -22.39 -0.33 13.80
CA ALA A 6 -21.30 -0.34 12.85
C ALA A 6 -21.19 1.04 12.19
N VAL A 7 -20.00 1.64 12.24
CA VAL A 7 -19.68 2.87 11.52
C VAL A 7 -19.06 2.51 10.19
N LEU A 8 -19.67 2.96 9.10
CA LEU A 8 -19.19 2.72 7.74
C LEU A 8 -18.35 3.91 7.26
N TYR A 9 -17.18 3.61 6.72
CA TYR A 9 -16.28 4.56 6.08
C TYR A 9 -16.05 4.17 4.62
N THR A 10 -16.07 5.16 3.74
CA THR A 10 -15.76 5.04 2.30
C THR A 10 -14.57 5.91 1.95
N ASN A 11 -14.03 5.76 0.74
CA ASN A 11 -13.11 6.74 0.19
C ASN A 11 -13.78 8.11 0.13
N ARG A 12 -13.01 9.14 0.45
CA ARG A 12 -13.42 10.53 0.31
C ARG A 12 -13.51 10.88 -1.18
N ASN A 13 -14.66 11.42 -1.58
CA ASN A 13 -14.90 11.93 -2.93
C ASN A 13 -14.83 13.46 -3.00
N ASP A 14 -14.65 14.11 -1.85
CA ASP A 14 -14.51 15.57 -1.75
C ASP A 14 -13.06 15.97 -2.03
N TYR A 15 -12.71 16.02 -3.32
CA TYR A 15 -11.40 16.45 -3.80
C TYR A 15 -11.22 17.96 -3.68
N ASP A 16 -10.00 18.38 -3.37
CA ASP A 16 -9.67 19.80 -3.28
C ASP A 16 -9.40 20.35 -4.69
N HIS A 17 -9.96 21.53 -4.96
CA HIS A 17 -9.78 22.23 -6.23
C HIS A 17 -8.90 23.46 -6.02
N ILE A 18 -7.84 23.59 -6.82
CA ILE A 18 -6.95 24.76 -6.80
C ILE A 18 -7.04 25.53 -8.12
N PRO A 19 -7.01 26.87 -8.09
CA PRO A 19 -6.98 27.66 -9.31
C PRO A 19 -5.66 27.45 -10.05
N ALA A 20 -5.72 27.34 -11.37
CA ALA A 20 -4.60 27.12 -12.25
C ALA A 20 -4.73 27.91 -13.56
N TYR A 21 -3.57 28.15 -14.18
CA TYR A 21 -3.46 29.01 -15.34
C TYR A 21 -2.61 28.31 -16.40
N GLN A 22 -3.15 28.13 -17.59
CA GLN A 22 -2.43 27.61 -18.75
C GLN A 22 -2.03 28.78 -19.65
N CYS A 23 -0.74 28.93 -19.90
CA CYS A 23 -0.19 29.96 -20.76
C CYS A 23 0.46 29.37 -22.01
N TYR A 24 0.14 29.92 -23.17
CA TYR A 24 0.75 29.54 -24.43
C TYR A 24 0.83 30.73 -25.38
N ARG A 25 1.61 30.56 -26.45
CA ARG A 25 1.75 31.53 -27.53
C ARG A 25 1.40 30.88 -28.85
N ASP A 26 0.47 31.49 -29.57
CA ASP A 26 0.17 31.10 -30.94
C ASP A 26 0.99 31.96 -31.90
N LEU A 27 1.89 31.33 -32.64
CA LEU A 27 2.69 31.93 -33.70
C LEU A 27 1.94 31.80 -35.03
N ILE A 28 1.60 32.94 -35.64
CA ILE A 28 0.85 33.05 -36.88
C ILE A 28 1.80 33.52 -37.97
N LYS A 29 2.06 32.67 -38.96
CA LYS A 29 2.91 32.99 -40.13
C LYS A 29 2.03 33.53 -41.24
N ILE A 30 2.26 34.76 -41.67
CA ILE A 30 1.43 35.47 -42.64
C ILE A 30 2.27 35.78 -43.89
N SER A 31 1.80 35.32 -45.05
CA SER A 31 2.33 35.72 -46.35
C SER A 31 1.66 37.02 -46.77
N VAL A 32 2.46 37.99 -47.17
CA VAL A 32 1.97 39.25 -47.70
C VAL A 32 2.61 39.53 -49.04
N TYR A 33 1.78 39.81 -50.03
CA TYR A 33 2.24 40.25 -51.35
C TYR A 33 2.36 41.76 -51.41
N ASN A 34 3.53 42.23 -51.83
CA ASN A 34 3.86 43.63 -51.95
C ASN A 34 3.94 44.03 -53.43
N PHE A 35 3.36 45.18 -53.76
CA PHE A 35 3.47 45.84 -55.06
C PHE A 35 3.72 47.34 -54.83
N LEU A 36 4.84 47.88 -55.31
CA LEU A 36 5.25 49.27 -55.13
C LEU A 36 5.24 49.70 -53.64
N TYR A 37 5.79 48.87 -52.75
CA TYR A 37 5.79 49.07 -51.28
C TYR A 37 4.41 49.03 -50.60
N ILE A 38 3.33 48.74 -51.34
CA ILE A 38 1.98 48.61 -50.79
C ILE A 38 1.71 47.13 -50.52
N ARG A 39 1.30 46.81 -49.29
CA ARG A 39 0.80 45.48 -48.90
C ARG A 39 -0.59 45.30 -49.51
N THR A 40 -0.78 44.28 -50.33
CA THR A 40 -2.03 44.10 -51.11
C THR A 40 -2.86 42.92 -50.67
N THR A 41 -2.25 41.79 -50.33
CA THR A 41 -2.94 40.57 -49.90
C THR A 41 -2.32 40.01 -48.64
N HIS A 42 -3.15 39.38 -47.80
CA HIS A 42 -2.72 38.68 -46.60
C HIS A 42 -3.23 37.24 -46.68
N GLN A 43 -2.34 36.28 -46.47
CA GLN A 43 -2.67 34.87 -46.41
C GLN A 43 -1.98 34.23 -45.21
N ILE A 44 -2.76 33.59 -44.34
CA ILE A 44 -2.21 32.80 -43.23
C ILE A 44 -1.62 31.52 -43.82
N ILE A 45 -0.32 31.34 -43.64
CA ILE A 45 0.44 30.17 -44.14
C ILE A 45 0.40 29.05 -43.11
N GLY A 46 0.44 29.40 -41.83
CA GLY A 46 0.44 28.44 -40.75
C GLY A 46 0.20 29.10 -39.41
N ARG A 47 -0.29 28.29 -38.47
CA ARG A 47 -0.43 28.63 -37.07
C ARG A 47 0.19 27.49 -36.26
N GLU A 48 1.04 27.86 -35.31
CA GLU A 48 1.78 26.92 -34.49
C GLU A 48 1.65 27.37 -33.04
N ARG A 49 1.30 26.45 -32.15
CA ARG A 49 1.28 26.73 -30.72
C ARG A 49 2.65 26.44 -30.15
N LEU A 50 3.16 27.37 -29.37
CA LEU A 50 4.48 27.28 -28.74
C LEU A 50 4.33 27.58 -27.26
N ARG A 51 5.07 26.82 -26.46
CA ARG A 51 5.22 27.10 -25.04
C ARG A 51 5.92 28.44 -24.81
N ILE A 52 5.55 29.10 -23.72
CA ILE A 52 6.20 30.33 -23.25
C ILE A 52 7.11 30.04 -22.05
N SER A 53 7.91 31.00 -21.61
CA SER A 53 8.71 30.81 -20.40
C SER A 53 7.82 30.85 -19.16
N LEU A 54 8.25 30.16 -18.10
CA LEU A 54 7.54 30.16 -16.82
C LEU A 54 7.45 31.59 -16.24
N ALA A 55 8.51 32.38 -16.37
CA ALA A 55 8.56 33.77 -15.91
C ALA A 55 7.50 34.63 -16.62
N ASP A 56 7.40 34.50 -17.95
CA ASP A 56 6.39 35.19 -18.75
C ASP A 56 4.97 34.80 -18.32
N CYS A 57 4.71 33.51 -18.11
CA CYS A 57 3.40 33.05 -17.62
C CYS A 57 3.06 33.62 -16.24
N THR A 58 4.03 33.67 -15.31
CA THR A 58 3.81 34.26 -13.98
C THR A 58 3.56 35.77 -14.04
N GLU A 59 4.25 36.48 -14.94
CA GLU A 59 4.04 37.91 -15.15
C GLU A 59 2.65 38.17 -15.75
N ALA A 60 2.26 37.37 -16.75
CA ALA A 60 0.95 37.43 -17.39
C ALA A 60 -0.20 37.23 -16.40
N VAL A 61 -0.10 36.26 -15.50
CA VAL A 61 -1.11 35.99 -14.46
C VAL A 61 -1.16 37.10 -13.41
N THR A 62 -0.01 37.58 -12.95
CA THR A 62 0.07 38.55 -11.84
C THR A 62 -0.26 39.97 -12.28
N ASN A 63 0.34 40.41 -13.39
CA ASN A 63 0.27 41.80 -13.85
C ASN A 63 -0.78 42.02 -14.94
N LYS A 64 -1.37 40.94 -15.48
CA LYS A 64 -2.28 40.98 -16.66
C LYS A 64 -1.66 41.72 -17.85
N MET A 65 -0.34 41.67 -17.95
CA MET A 65 0.45 42.27 -19.01
C MET A 65 1.56 41.30 -19.40
N LEU A 66 1.91 41.29 -20.69
CA LEU A 66 3.04 40.53 -21.18
C LEU A 66 3.76 41.32 -22.27
N HIS A 67 5.09 41.47 -22.14
CA HIS A 67 5.93 42.27 -23.04
C HIS A 67 5.39 43.68 -23.33
N GLY A 68 4.77 44.33 -22.33
CA GLY A 68 4.18 45.67 -22.46
C GLY A 68 2.80 45.73 -23.13
N HIS A 69 2.23 44.58 -23.49
CA HIS A 69 0.87 44.46 -24.02
C HIS A 69 -0.09 43.98 -22.93
N ALA A 70 -1.25 44.65 -22.82
CA ALA A 70 -2.29 44.25 -21.88
C ALA A 70 -3.02 43.00 -22.37
N LEU A 71 -3.28 42.06 -21.45
CA LEU A 71 -4.12 40.89 -21.69
C LEU A 71 -5.58 41.29 -21.55
N THR A 72 -6.35 41.15 -22.62
CA THR A 72 -7.78 41.44 -22.64
C THR A 72 -8.58 40.15 -22.61
N GLU A 73 -9.61 40.10 -21.77
CA GLU A 73 -10.52 38.96 -21.71
C GLU A 73 -11.39 38.94 -22.97
N THR A 74 -11.23 37.90 -23.79
CA THR A 74 -12.00 37.75 -25.05
C THR A 74 -13.25 36.90 -24.81
N ILE A 75 -13.13 35.91 -23.93
CA ILE A 75 -14.18 34.97 -23.50
C ILE A 75 -13.96 34.75 -21.99
N PRO A 76 -15.00 34.49 -21.18
CA PRO A 76 -14.82 34.18 -19.76
C PRO A 76 -13.73 33.13 -19.53
N GLY A 77 -12.68 33.53 -18.81
CA GLY A 77 -11.54 32.68 -18.48
C GLY A 77 -10.48 32.51 -19.57
N LEU A 78 -10.56 33.25 -20.68
CA LEU A 78 -9.51 33.35 -21.70
C LEU A 78 -9.07 34.80 -21.87
N LEU A 79 -7.86 35.10 -21.42
CA LEU A 79 -7.21 36.38 -21.62
C LEU A 79 -6.18 36.28 -22.74
N SER A 80 -6.22 37.20 -23.70
CA SER A 80 -5.29 37.21 -24.83
C SER A 80 -4.77 38.62 -25.11
N THR A 81 -3.54 38.71 -25.61
CA THR A 81 -2.98 39.96 -26.13
C THR A 81 -3.54 40.26 -27.53
N PRO A 82 -3.48 41.53 -28.00
CA PRO A 82 -3.56 41.78 -29.44
C PRO A 82 -2.42 41.06 -30.18
N GLU A 83 -2.55 40.91 -31.50
CA GLU A 83 -1.47 40.37 -32.34
C GLU A 83 -0.23 41.28 -32.25
N ILE A 84 0.91 40.69 -31.88
CA ILE A 84 2.21 41.37 -31.74
C ILE A 84 3.08 40.97 -32.93
N ASP A 85 3.61 41.93 -33.68
CA ASP A 85 4.57 41.66 -34.77
C ASP A 85 5.94 41.25 -34.16
N GLU A 86 6.51 40.12 -34.58
CA GLU A 86 7.81 39.66 -34.04
C GLU A 86 9.02 40.29 -34.74
N GLU A 87 8.84 40.81 -35.96
CA GLU A 87 9.92 41.36 -36.78
C GLU A 87 9.49 42.62 -37.55
N ASP A 88 10.31 43.67 -37.49
CA ASP A 88 10.20 44.86 -38.33
C ASP A 88 10.80 44.58 -39.72
N ILE A 89 10.06 43.84 -40.56
CA ILE A 89 10.53 43.51 -41.91
C ILE A 89 10.32 44.68 -42.87
N SER A 90 11.42 45.19 -43.44
CA SER A 90 11.40 46.18 -44.52
C SER A 90 10.66 45.66 -45.76
N LEU A 91 9.78 46.50 -46.34
CA LEU A 91 8.91 46.11 -47.45
C LEU A 91 9.70 46.07 -48.78
N PRO A 92 9.74 44.93 -49.49
CA PRO A 92 10.32 44.88 -50.82
C PRO A 92 9.42 45.57 -51.86
N ILE A 93 10.04 46.05 -52.95
CA ILE A 93 9.36 46.73 -54.08
C ILE A 93 8.31 45.83 -54.74
N LEU A 94 8.61 44.54 -54.86
CA LEU A 94 7.73 43.56 -55.49
C LEU A 94 8.01 42.16 -54.91
N GLY A 95 6.96 41.39 -54.64
CA GLY A 95 7.06 39.98 -54.23
C GLY A 95 6.39 39.66 -52.90
N SER A 96 6.46 38.39 -52.51
CA SER A 96 5.88 37.89 -51.26
C SER A 96 6.90 37.88 -50.12
N THR A 97 6.52 38.42 -48.98
CA THR A 97 7.27 38.32 -47.71
C THR A 97 6.46 37.55 -46.70
N ILE A 98 7.14 36.74 -45.89
CA ILE A 98 6.52 36.06 -44.75
C ILE A 98 6.96 36.80 -43.50
N TYR A 99 6.02 37.21 -42.66
CA TYR A 99 6.31 37.67 -41.30
C TYR A 99 5.52 36.86 -40.29
N ALA A 100 6.01 36.87 -39.05
CA ALA A 100 5.39 36.18 -37.93
C ALA A 100 4.73 37.17 -36.98
N ARG A 101 3.56 36.78 -36.49
CA ARG A 101 2.85 37.45 -35.40
C ARG A 101 2.63 36.50 -34.26
N SER A 102 2.67 37.02 -33.04
CA SER A 102 2.44 36.24 -31.83
C SER A 102 1.22 36.75 -31.08
N VAL A 103 0.40 35.81 -30.63
CA VAL A 103 -0.71 36.06 -29.70
C VAL A 103 -0.45 35.24 -28.45
N TYR A 104 -0.33 35.92 -27.32
CA TYR A 104 -0.17 35.26 -26.03
C TYR A 104 -1.52 35.10 -25.38
N SER A 105 -1.79 33.92 -24.84
CA SER A 105 -3.06 33.59 -24.22
C SER A 105 -2.87 32.91 -22.87
N VAL A 106 -3.77 33.23 -21.94
CA VAL A 106 -3.86 32.65 -20.60
C VAL A 106 -5.28 32.12 -20.40
N VAL A 107 -5.40 30.82 -20.15
CA VAL A 107 -6.65 30.14 -19.80
C VAL A 107 -6.69 29.94 -18.30
N THR A 108 -7.78 30.35 -17.66
CA THR A 108 -8.01 30.19 -16.22
C THR A 108 -8.96 29.02 -15.96
N ASP A 109 -8.55 28.03 -15.18
CA ASP A 109 -9.41 26.93 -14.75
C ASP A 109 -8.93 26.39 -13.38
N SER A 110 -9.40 25.22 -12.97
CA SER A 110 -9.02 24.57 -11.70
C SER A 110 -8.41 23.19 -11.92
N ILE A 111 -7.43 22.84 -11.09
CA ILE A 111 -6.86 21.50 -11.00
C ILE A 111 -7.52 20.78 -9.82
N THR A 112 -7.87 19.52 -10.04
CA THR A 112 -8.41 18.64 -8.99
C THR A 112 -7.28 17.82 -8.40
N ILE A 113 -7.19 17.83 -7.07
CA ILE A 113 -6.19 17.10 -6.31
C ILE A 113 -6.80 15.82 -5.76
N ILE A 114 -6.31 14.68 -6.23
CA ILE A 114 -6.81 13.36 -5.81
C ILE A 114 -5.93 12.79 -4.69
N ASP A 115 -4.61 12.84 -4.86
CA ASP A 115 -3.62 12.49 -3.84
C ASP A 115 -2.33 13.34 -4.00
N GLU A 116 -1.26 13.00 -3.28
CA GLU A 116 0.02 13.74 -3.36
C GLU A 116 0.66 13.70 -4.76
N ASN A 117 0.33 12.71 -5.60
CA ASN A 117 1.01 12.39 -6.85
C ASN A 117 0.09 12.45 -8.08
N THR A 118 -1.22 12.53 -7.90
CA THR A 118 -2.21 12.47 -8.96
C THR A 118 -2.97 13.79 -9.03
N LEU A 119 -2.72 14.47 -10.14
CA LEU A 119 -3.35 15.73 -10.49
C LEU A 119 -4.18 15.51 -11.74
N VAL A 120 -5.45 15.91 -11.69
CA VAL A 120 -6.33 15.87 -12.84
C VAL A 120 -6.72 17.28 -13.20
N SER A 121 -6.48 17.66 -14.45
CA SER A 121 -6.76 19.00 -14.94
C SER A 121 -7.48 18.97 -16.28
N PRO A 122 -8.48 19.85 -16.48
CA PRO A 122 -9.06 20.10 -17.81
C PRO A 122 -8.08 20.83 -18.74
N LEU A 123 -7.02 21.44 -18.20
CA LEU A 123 -6.03 22.21 -18.96
C LEU A 123 -5.01 21.33 -19.71
N GLY A 124 -4.81 20.09 -19.27
CA GLY A 124 -3.83 19.17 -19.88
C GLY A 124 -3.49 17.98 -19.00
N ASN A 125 -2.62 17.09 -19.51
CA ASN A 125 -2.13 15.95 -18.75
C ASN A 125 -1.01 16.40 -17.78
N LEU A 126 -1.19 16.14 -16.49
CA LEU A 126 -0.28 16.51 -15.40
C LEU A 126 0.45 15.32 -14.75
N ASP A 127 0.44 14.12 -15.35
CA ASP A 127 0.96 12.87 -14.76
C ASP A 127 2.43 12.95 -14.27
N ASN A 128 3.25 13.84 -14.86
CA ASN A 128 4.67 14.00 -14.53
C ASN A 128 4.97 15.23 -13.66
N CYS A 129 3.94 15.89 -13.13
CA CYS A 129 4.04 17.16 -12.44
C CYS A 129 3.60 17.01 -10.99
N THR A 130 4.35 17.63 -10.08
CA THR A 130 4.12 17.51 -8.64
C THR A 130 3.48 18.77 -8.08
N LEU A 131 2.52 18.63 -7.17
CA LEU A 131 1.83 19.76 -6.52
C LEU A 131 2.76 20.83 -5.95
N SER A 132 3.88 20.41 -5.36
CA SER A 132 4.86 21.28 -4.70
C SER A 132 5.64 22.19 -5.64
N THR A 133 5.73 21.89 -6.95
CA THR A 133 6.47 22.73 -7.90
C THR A 133 5.69 23.96 -8.33
N GLY A 134 4.35 23.95 -8.17
CA GLY A 134 3.48 25.04 -8.61
C GLY A 134 3.46 25.24 -10.13
N SER A 135 4.04 24.33 -10.90
CA SER A 135 4.14 24.46 -12.35
C SER A 135 4.37 23.12 -13.05
N CYS A 136 3.88 23.05 -14.29
CA CYS A 136 4.03 21.94 -15.21
C CYS A 136 4.37 22.47 -16.61
N ILE A 137 5.46 21.98 -17.19
CA ILE A 137 5.91 22.38 -18.53
C ILE A 137 5.51 21.28 -19.51
N LEU A 138 4.62 21.58 -20.44
CA LEU A 138 4.23 20.69 -21.52
C LEU A 138 4.97 21.05 -22.81
N GLU A 139 4.68 20.36 -23.90
CA GLU A 139 5.31 20.62 -25.20
C GLU A 139 4.89 21.98 -25.76
N ASP A 140 3.58 22.28 -25.69
CA ASP A 140 2.97 23.42 -26.37
C ASP A 140 2.55 24.55 -25.41
N ASP A 141 2.61 24.33 -24.10
CA ASP A 141 2.15 25.29 -23.09
C ASP A 141 2.84 25.09 -21.74
N VAL A 142 2.54 25.99 -20.81
CA VAL A 142 2.95 25.90 -19.41
C VAL A 142 1.74 26.11 -18.53
N ILE A 143 1.55 25.23 -17.55
CA ILE A 143 0.47 25.32 -16.57
C ILE A 143 1.07 25.71 -15.21
N ILE A 144 0.51 26.71 -14.54
CA ILE A 144 0.96 27.18 -13.22
C ILE A 144 -0.19 27.20 -12.22
N TRP A 145 0.14 26.97 -10.95
CA TRP A 145 -0.77 27.01 -9.82
C TRP A 145 -0.03 27.44 -8.55
N GLU A 146 -0.76 27.81 -7.50
CA GLU A 146 -0.12 28.11 -6.21
C GLU A 146 0.42 26.82 -5.58
N PRO A 147 1.72 26.74 -5.24
CA PRO A 147 2.30 25.53 -4.69
C PRO A 147 1.70 25.23 -3.31
N VAL A 148 1.10 24.04 -3.16
CA VAL A 148 0.51 23.58 -1.91
C VAL A 148 1.30 22.38 -1.39
N THR A 149 1.69 22.42 -0.13
CA THR A 149 2.19 21.24 0.60
C THR A 149 1.03 20.61 1.36
N ILE A 150 0.48 19.52 0.82
CA ILE A 150 -0.58 18.76 1.49
C ILE A 150 0.07 17.90 2.57
N GLN A 151 -0.50 17.92 3.78
CA GLN A 151 -0.18 16.92 4.80
C GLN A 151 -1.03 15.68 4.53
N PRO A 152 -0.49 14.46 4.67
CA PRO A 152 -1.25 13.24 4.41
C PRO A 152 -2.48 13.21 5.32
N ALA A 153 -3.64 13.46 4.72
CA ALA A 153 -4.92 13.44 5.38
C ALA A 153 -5.54 12.04 5.30
N CYS A 154 -6.47 11.72 6.21
CA CYS A 154 -7.20 10.48 6.15
C CYS A 154 -7.96 10.38 4.81
N PRO A 155 -7.73 9.34 3.98
CA PRO A 155 -8.41 9.18 2.70
C PRO A 155 -9.86 8.72 2.85
N LEU A 156 -10.30 8.46 4.08
CA LEU A 156 -11.61 7.91 4.40
C LEU A 156 -12.54 8.98 4.96
N GLN A 157 -13.81 8.90 4.57
CA GLN A 157 -14.90 9.71 5.07
C GLN A 157 -15.93 8.82 5.76
N LYS A 158 -16.45 9.27 6.90
CA LYS A 158 -17.55 8.60 7.58
C LYS A 158 -18.82 8.78 6.74
N VAL A 159 -19.47 7.67 6.38
CA VAL A 159 -20.79 7.68 5.74
C VAL A 159 -21.85 7.90 6.81
N ASP A 160 -22.05 6.90 7.68
CA ASP A 160 -22.96 6.99 8.81
C ASP A 160 -22.71 5.86 9.81
N THR A 161 -23.55 5.78 10.84
CA THR A 161 -23.61 4.70 11.83
C THR A 161 -24.91 3.92 11.66
N PHE A 162 -24.79 2.60 11.53
CA PHE A 162 -25.90 1.70 11.24
C PHE A 162 -26.01 0.60 12.29
N ASN A 163 -27.22 0.10 12.52
CA ASN A 163 -27.39 -1.15 13.26
C ASN A 163 -27.04 -2.32 12.33
N ALA A 164 -26.08 -3.14 12.75
CA ALA A 164 -25.56 -4.24 11.96
C ALA A 164 -25.60 -5.58 12.69
N LEU A 165 -25.90 -6.63 11.93
CA LEU A 165 -25.74 -8.01 12.34
C LEU A 165 -24.37 -8.52 11.91
N VAL A 166 -23.51 -8.79 12.88
CA VAL A 166 -22.12 -9.17 12.63
C VAL A 166 -21.89 -10.64 12.88
N THR A 167 -21.23 -11.29 11.93
CA THR A 167 -20.74 -12.66 12.01
C THR A 167 -19.22 -12.69 11.85
N LEU A 168 -18.61 -13.87 11.90
CA LEU A 168 -17.16 -13.99 11.69
C LEU A 168 -16.73 -13.70 10.24
N ARG A 169 -17.67 -13.57 9.30
CA ARG A 169 -17.35 -13.43 7.87
C ARG A 169 -18.08 -12.27 7.21
N TYR A 170 -19.32 -12.03 7.64
CA TYR A 170 -20.19 -11.02 7.06
C TYR A 170 -20.69 -10.03 8.10
N VAL A 171 -20.93 -8.82 7.64
CA VAL A 171 -21.64 -7.75 8.32
C VAL A 171 -22.86 -7.44 7.49
N LEU A 172 -24.04 -7.54 8.09
CA LEU A 172 -25.31 -7.26 7.44
C LEU A 172 -25.87 -5.98 8.03
N ILE A 173 -26.33 -5.06 7.19
CA ILE A 173 -27.07 -3.87 7.61
C ILE A 173 -28.50 -4.05 7.10
N PRO A 174 -29.42 -4.57 7.93
CA PRO A 174 -30.74 -4.98 7.48
C PRO A 174 -31.60 -3.82 6.95
N GLU A 175 -31.43 -2.62 7.49
CA GLU A 175 -32.21 -1.44 7.10
C GLU A 175 -32.07 -1.09 5.61
N TYR A 176 -30.92 -1.40 5.01
CA TYR A 176 -30.58 -1.07 3.63
C TYR A 176 -30.34 -2.30 2.75
N ASP A 177 -30.65 -3.51 3.24
CA ASP A 177 -30.34 -4.78 2.56
C ASP A 177 -28.87 -4.90 2.12
N LEU A 178 -27.93 -4.32 2.89
CA LEU A 178 -26.50 -4.34 2.57
C LEU A 178 -25.81 -5.51 3.28
N ALA A 179 -24.89 -6.16 2.57
CA ALA A 179 -24.04 -7.20 3.10
C ALA A 179 -22.59 -6.97 2.70
N PHE A 180 -21.71 -6.91 3.69
CA PHE A 180 -20.27 -6.77 3.51
C PHE A 180 -19.56 -8.06 3.94
N GLU A 181 -18.64 -8.55 3.13
CA GLU A 181 -17.73 -9.63 3.51
C GLU A 181 -16.40 -9.06 4.00
N PHE A 182 -15.87 -9.59 5.11
CA PHE A 182 -14.57 -9.19 5.61
C PHE A 182 -13.44 -9.65 4.67
N ASN A 183 -12.51 -8.75 4.39
CA ASN A 183 -11.27 -9.07 3.72
C ASN A 183 -10.28 -9.68 4.73
N PRO A 184 -9.69 -10.86 4.46
CA PRO A 184 -8.70 -11.47 5.34
C PRO A 184 -7.35 -10.73 5.37
N ASP A 185 -7.09 -9.78 4.47
CA ASP A 185 -5.85 -9.00 4.44
C ASP A 185 -5.88 -7.83 5.43
N TYR A 186 -5.42 -8.12 6.65
CA TYR A 186 -5.28 -7.12 7.71
C TYR A 186 -4.21 -6.06 7.42
N PHE A 187 -3.21 -6.36 6.58
CA PHE A 187 -2.14 -5.40 6.26
C PHE A 187 -2.67 -4.29 5.36
N GLN A 188 -3.50 -4.64 4.39
CA GLN A 188 -4.18 -3.66 3.54
C GLN A 188 -5.06 -2.70 4.37
N ALA A 189 -5.80 -3.23 5.35
CA ALA A 189 -6.59 -2.41 6.27
C ALA A 189 -5.72 -1.44 7.07
N TYR A 190 -4.59 -1.91 7.61
CA TYR A 190 -3.64 -1.07 8.34
C TYR A 190 -3.07 0.07 7.49
N GLN A 191 -2.74 -0.19 6.22
CA GLN A 191 -2.23 0.84 5.31
C GLN A 191 -3.24 1.96 5.07
N LEU A 192 -4.52 1.61 4.86
CA LEU A 192 -5.59 2.60 4.65
C LEU A 192 -5.87 3.46 5.88
N LEU A 193 -5.69 2.89 7.08
CA LEU A 193 -5.99 3.58 8.35
C LEU A 193 -4.81 4.39 8.90
N ARG A 194 -3.62 4.31 8.28
CA ARG A 194 -2.37 4.90 8.81
C ARG A 194 -2.47 6.38 9.17
N PHE A 195 -3.24 7.15 8.41
CA PHE A 195 -3.43 8.59 8.58
C PHE A 195 -4.81 8.95 9.16
N CYS A 196 -5.56 7.94 9.60
CA CYS A 196 -6.90 8.10 10.15
C CYS A 196 -6.88 7.88 11.67
N ASN A 197 -7.63 8.69 12.41
CA ASN A 197 -7.82 8.50 13.85
C ASN A 197 -8.89 7.42 14.13
N ILE A 198 -8.66 6.20 13.63
CA ILE A 198 -9.58 5.06 13.71
C ILE A 198 -8.85 3.88 14.35
N THR A 199 -9.30 3.43 15.53
CA THR A 199 -8.57 2.45 16.37
C THR A 199 -8.84 0.98 16.04
N GLN A 200 -9.91 0.66 15.29
CA GLN A 200 -10.27 -0.72 14.91
C GLN A 200 -11.11 -0.78 13.62
N GLY A 201 -10.49 -0.49 12.47
CA GLY A 201 -11.16 -0.62 11.17
C GLY A 201 -10.98 -1.99 10.54
N TYR A 202 -12.08 -2.60 10.10
CA TYR A 202 -12.09 -3.86 9.36
C TYR A 202 -12.40 -3.59 7.89
N LEU A 203 -11.49 -4.02 7.02
CA LEU A 203 -11.67 -3.89 5.57
C LEU A 203 -12.65 -4.93 5.05
N SER A 204 -13.56 -4.50 4.19
CA SER A 204 -14.43 -5.39 3.42
C SER A 204 -13.87 -5.66 2.03
N THR A 205 -14.33 -6.74 1.39
CA THR A 205 -13.98 -7.08 0.00
C THR A 205 -14.39 -6.02 -1.02
N SER A 206 -15.36 -5.17 -0.65
CA SER A 206 -15.84 -4.04 -1.45
C SER A 206 -15.08 -2.72 -1.20
N ASN A 207 -13.93 -2.77 -0.53
CA ASN A 207 -13.09 -1.61 -0.18
C ASN A 207 -13.76 -0.58 0.77
N HIS A 208 -14.67 -1.03 1.62
CA HIS A 208 -15.22 -0.23 2.72
C HIS A 208 -14.56 -0.59 4.04
N ILE A 209 -14.42 0.39 4.93
CA ILE A 209 -13.95 0.17 6.30
C ILE A 209 -15.13 0.20 7.26
N LEU A 210 -15.23 -0.83 8.10
CA LEU A 210 -16.26 -0.97 9.13
C LEU A 210 -15.60 -0.89 10.51
N VAL A 211 -16.16 -0.08 11.39
CA VAL A 211 -15.71 0.07 12.78
C VAL A 211 -16.86 -0.28 13.70
N PHE A 212 -16.58 -0.94 14.82
CA PHE A 212 -17.61 -1.41 15.76
C PHE A 212 -17.40 -0.78 17.15
N PRO A 213 -17.99 0.39 17.44
CA PRO A 213 -17.73 1.13 18.67
C PRO A 213 -18.17 0.40 19.94
N SER A 214 -19.13 -0.52 19.83
CA SER A 214 -19.62 -1.30 20.97
C SER A 214 -18.63 -2.40 21.42
N ILE A 215 -17.57 -2.64 20.64
CA ILE A 215 -16.55 -3.64 20.95
C ILE A 215 -15.37 -2.96 21.64
N PRO A 216 -14.85 -3.53 22.75
CA PRO A 216 -13.69 -2.97 23.43
C PRO A 216 -12.44 -2.86 22.53
N ASP A 217 -11.75 -1.71 22.60
CA ASP A 217 -10.55 -1.43 21.81
C ASP A 217 -9.37 -2.40 22.05
N ASN A 218 -9.39 -3.16 23.15
CA ASN A 218 -8.35 -4.11 23.52
C ASN A 218 -8.53 -5.53 22.95
N ILE A 219 -9.66 -5.83 22.30
CA ILE A 219 -9.96 -7.17 21.76
C ILE A 219 -10.35 -7.06 20.28
N MET A 220 -9.85 -7.99 19.46
CA MET A 220 -10.26 -8.09 18.05
C MET A 220 -11.71 -8.58 17.91
N LEU A 221 -12.45 -8.09 16.92
CA LEU A 221 -13.84 -8.44 16.63
C LEU A 221 -14.07 -9.96 16.57
N HIS A 222 -13.23 -10.66 15.81
CA HIS A 222 -13.34 -12.12 15.66
C HIS A 222 -13.21 -12.83 17.00
N ASP A 223 -12.30 -12.38 17.87
CA ASP A 223 -12.10 -12.92 19.20
C ASP A 223 -13.27 -12.59 20.13
N PHE A 224 -13.81 -11.38 20.07
CA PHE A 224 -15.01 -10.99 20.80
C PHE A 224 -16.22 -11.88 20.43
N LEU A 225 -16.43 -12.12 19.13
CA LEU A 225 -17.50 -12.98 18.62
C LEU A 225 -17.35 -14.44 19.06
N ILE A 226 -16.12 -14.96 19.12
CA ILE A 226 -15.85 -16.33 19.57
C ILE A 226 -16.00 -16.44 21.09
N ARG A 227 -15.46 -15.49 21.86
CA ARG A 227 -15.58 -15.43 23.33
C ARG A 227 -17.04 -15.36 23.76
N GLY A 228 -17.87 -14.57 23.09
CA GLY A 228 -19.29 -14.42 23.38
C GLY A 228 -20.11 -15.71 23.22
N LYS A 229 -19.66 -16.67 22.39
CA LYS A 229 -20.37 -17.95 22.20
C LYS A 229 -20.03 -19.01 23.26
N HIS A 230 -18.79 -19.04 23.77
CA HIS A 230 -18.32 -20.11 24.65
C HIS A 230 -17.38 -19.60 25.76
N PRO A 231 -17.91 -18.86 26.77
CA PRO A 231 -17.09 -18.24 27.81
C PRO A 231 -16.36 -19.24 28.73
N HIS A 232 -16.83 -20.49 28.83
CA HIS A 232 -16.31 -21.48 29.79
C HIS A 232 -15.41 -22.58 29.20
N GLN A 233 -15.11 -22.55 27.89
CA GLN A 233 -14.46 -23.69 27.21
C GLN A 233 -12.98 -23.47 26.85
N ARG A 234 -12.41 -22.29 27.13
CA ARG A 234 -11.02 -21.95 26.77
C ARG A 234 -10.06 -22.18 27.95
N ARG A 235 -9.66 -23.44 28.19
CA ARG A 235 -8.64 -23.77 29.21
C ARG A 235 -7.19 -23.72 28.72
N ASP A 236 -6.95 -23.71 27.40
CA ASP A 236 -5.59 -23.76 26.82
C ASP A 236 -5.37 -22.76 25.67
N THR A 237 -5.92 -21.54 25.79
CA THR A 237 -5.68 -20.47 24.80
C THR A 237 -4.48 -19.61 25.19
N LYS A 238 -3.60 -19.35 24.22
CA LYS A 238 -2.55 -18.34 24.31
C LYS A 238 -3.03 -17.05 23.66
N THR A 239 -2.50 -15.92 24.10
CA THR A 239 -2.86 -14.60 23.60
C THR A 239 -1.64 -13.94 22.97
N LEU A 240 -1.85 -13.35 21.80
CA LEU A 240 -0.87 -12.52 21.10
C LEU A 240 -1.30 -11.06 21.25
N THR A 241 -0.40 -10.23 21.77
CA THR A 241 -0.59 -8.79 21.87
C THR A 241 0.03 -8.09 20.67
N LEU A 242 -0.77 -7.28 19.98
CA LEU A 242 -0.35 -6.46 18.85
C LEU A 242 0.29 -5.15 19.36
N ALA A 243 1.00 -4.45 18.47
CA ALA A 243 1.67 -3.18 18.79
C ALA A 243 0.70 -2.07 19.27
N ASN A 244 -0.58 -2.18 18.92
CA ASN A 244 -1.66 -1.28 19.34
C ASN A 244 -2.37 -1.76 20.63
N ASN A 245 -1.73 -2.64 21.43
CA ASN A 245 -2.28 -3.25 22.64
C ASN A 245 -3.55 -4.09 22.45
N GLN A 246 -3.86 -4.49 21.22
CA GLN A 246 -4.96 -5.43 20.96
C GLN A 246 -4.53 -6.86 21.22
N GLU A 247 -5.44 -7.64 21.79
CA GLU A 247 -5.25 -9.04 22.06
C GLU A 247 -6.02 -9.91 21.05
N SER A 248 -5.33 -10.93 20.54
CA SER A 248 -5.96 -11.99 19.75
C SER A 248 -5.56 -13.36 20.28
N ASP A 249 -6.53 -14.26 20.41
CA ASP A 249 -6.32 -15.57 21.01
C ASP A 249 -6.05 -16.63 19.94
N TYR A 250 -5.22 -17.60 20.29
CA TYR A 250 -4.97 -18.80 19.48
C TYR A 250 -4.79 -20.04 20.37
N THR A 251 -4.98 -21.21 19.77
CA THR A 251 -4.77 -22.50 20.46
C THR A 251 -3.56 -23.20 19.83
N LEU A 252 -2.64 -23.64 20.69
CA LEU A 252 -1.47 -24.41 20.28
C LEU A 252 -1.82 -25.91 20.30
N VAL A 253 -1.25 -26.69 19.38
CA VAL A 253 -1.33 -28.16 19.42
C VAL A 253 -0.83 -28.71 20.76
N ALA A 254 -1.44 -29.80 21.22
CA ALA A 254 -1.03 -30.45 22.45
C ALA A 254 0.43 -30.95 22.37
N ARG A 255 1.08 -31.02 23.53
CA ARG A 255 2.43 -31.58 23.66
C ARG A 255 2.40 -33.08 23.40
N GLU A 256 3.40 -33.56 22.67
CA GLU A 256 3.53 -34.97 22.33
C GLU A 256 4.47 -35.75 23.25
N PRO A 257 4.36 -37.09 23.32
CA PRO A 257 5.33 -37.96 23.98
C PRO A 257 6.73 -37.80 23.40
N ARG A 258 7.77 -38.06 24.20
CA ARG A 258 9.19 -37.88 23.80
C ARG A 258 9.49 -38.49 22.42
N LEU A 259 10.04 -37.68 21.51
CA LEU A 259 10.39 -38.07 20.15
C LEU A 259 11.41 -39.21 20.12
N VAL A 260 12.38 -39.20 21.05
CA VAL A 260 13.41 -40.25 21.15
C VAL A 260 12.77 -41.61 21.39
N TYR A 261 11.78 -41.67 22.30
CA TYR A 261 11.04 -42.90 22.57
C TYR A 261 10.22 -43.33 21.35
N GLN A 262 9.56 -42.40 20.66
CA GLN A 262 8.77 -42.69 19.46
C GLN A 262 9.60 -43.25 18.30
N LEU A 263 10.82 -42.72 18.09
CA LEU A 263 11.66 -43.12 16.97
C LEU A 263 12.53 -44.34 17.30
N PHE A 264 13.10 -44.39 18.50
CA PHE A 264 14.14 -45.35 18.86
C PHE A 264 13.70 -46.39 19.90
N ASN A 265 12.50 -46.24 20.47
CA ASN A 265 12.01 -47.05 21.61
C ASN A 265 13.02 -47.09 22.77
N SER A 266 13.67 -45.94 23.02
CA SER A 266 14.74 -45.75 24.00
C SER A 266 14.49 -44.47 24.80
N GLU A 267 14.88 -44.47 26.07
CA GLU A 267 14.89 -43.26 26.91
C GLU A 267 16.09 -42.35 26.63
N GLU A 268 17.19 -42.93 26.15
CA GLU A 268 18.42 -42.21 25.84
C GLU A 268 18.57 -42.00 24.33
N ILE A 269 19.21 -40.88 23.95
CA ILE A 269 19.50 -40.53 22.55
C ILE A 269 20.60 -41.45 22.02
N PRO A 270 20.31 -42.36 21.07
CA PRO A 270 21.33 -43.21 20.50
C PRO A 270 22.36 -42.41 19.69
N PRO A 271 23.56 -42.96 19.44
CA PRO A 271 24.50 -42.36 18.50
C PRO A 271 23.92 -42.44 17.07
N PHE A 272 23.92 -41.33 16.35
CA PHE A 272 23.58 -41.25 14.93
C PHE A 272 24.33 -40.11 14.25
N ASP A 273 24.55 -40.25 12.95
CA ASP A 273 25.21 -39.24 12.11
C ASP A 273 24.24 -38.10 11.79
N THR A 274 24.72 -36.86 11.92
CA THR A 274 23.91 -35.65 11.67
C THR A 274 24.25 -34.97 10.35
N HIS A 275 25.41 -35.29 9.76
CA HIS A 275 25.94 -34.65 8.55
C HIS A 275 26.76 -35.66 7.73
N PRO A 276 26.13 -36.41 6.80
CA PRO A 276 24.69 -36.44 6.49
C PRO A 276 23.88 -37.26 7.51
N ILE A 277 22.57 -37.01 7.58
CA ILE A 277 21.63 -37.88 8.33
C ILE A 277 21.42 -39.16 7.52
N THR A 278 21.82 -40.30 8.07
CA THR A 278 21.73 -41.62 7.40
C THR A 278 20.73 -42.57 8.07
N ASP A 279 20.23 -42.26 9.26
CA ASP A 279 19.29 -43.12 9.98
C ASP A 279 17.90 -43.10 9.30
N ASN A 280 17.46 -44.27 8.83
CA ASN A 280 16.18 -44.44 8.13
C ASN A 280 14.97 -43.96 8.94
N ARG A 281 15.01 -44.04 10.29
CA ARG A 281 13.91 -43.61 11.16
C ARG A 281 13.79 -42.09 11.18
N LEU A 282 14.94 -41.40 11.20
CA LEU A 282 15.00 -39.94 11.09
C LEU A 282 14.59 -39.49 9.69
N LEU A 283 15.07 -40.15 8.63
CA LEU A 283 14.67 -39.85 7.26
C LEU A 283 13.16 -40.05 7.03
N TYR A 284 12.59 -41.11 7.60
CA TYR A 284 11.14 -41.33 7.58
C TYR A 284 10.39 -40.21 8.30
N ALA A 285 10.83 -39.81 9.49
CA ALA A 285 10.23 -38.69 10.23
C ALA A 285 10.30 -37.36 9.45
N ILE A 286 11.46 -37.08 8.84
CA ILE A 286 11.67 -35.92 7.96
C ILE A 286 10.67 -35.92 6.81
N GLN A 287 10.48 -37.07 6.15
CA GLN A 287 9.54 -37.20 5.04
C GLN A 287 8.08 -37.06 5.50
N VAL A 288 7.68 -37.73 6.58
CA VAL A 288 6.29 -37.73 7.07
C VAL A 288 5.84 -36.34 7.50
N TRP A 289 6.69 -35.59 8.19
CA TRP A 289 6.35 -34.25 8.68
C TRP A 289 6.77 -33.12 7.74
N ASN A 290 7.30 -33.47 6.56
CA ASN A 290 7.81 -32.53 5.57
C ASN A 290 8.77 -31.53 6.21
N VAL A 291 9.80 -32.03 6.91
CA VAL A 291 10.84 -31.23 7.54
C VAL A 291 11.75 -30.70 6.44
N THR A 292 11.96 -29.39 6.42
CA THR A 292 12.71 -28.67 5.38
C THR A 292 14.05 -28.18 5.91
N GLN A 293 14.93 -27.75 5.02
CA GLN A 293 16.20 -27.13 5.43
C GLN A 293 16.00 -25.90 6.33
N HIS A 294 14.89 -25.17 6.14
CA HIS A 294 14.54 -24.02 6.97
C HIS A 294 14.35 -24.42 8.45
N ASP A 295 13.82 -25.62 8.72
CA ASP A 295 13.65 -26.11 10.10
C ASP A 295 15.00 -26.38 10.77
N PHE A 296 15.97 -26.89 10.01
CA PHE A 296 17.32 -27.13 10.50
C PHE A 296 18.11 -25.83 10.70
N ASP A 297 17.90 -24.84 9.83
CA ASP A 297 18.54 -23.53 9.93
C ASP A 297 18.10 -22.73 11.16
N ARG A 298 16.95 -23.09 11.77
CA ARG A 298 16.51 -22.55 13.06
C ARG A 298 17.58 -22.63 14.14
N SER A 299 18.33 -23.72 14.17
CA SER A 299 19.40 -23.93 15.15
C SER A 299 20.44 -22.80 15.18
N ARG A 300 20.59 -22.03 14.08
CA ARG A 300 21.52 -20.89 13.98
C ARG A 300 21.13 -19.69 14.85
N ILE A 301 19.85 -19.56 15.18
CA ILE A 301 19.30 -18.44 15.98
C ILE A 301 19.51 -18.68 17.48
N TYR A 302 19.83 -19.93 17.87
CA TYR A 302 19.99 -20.33 19.27
C TYR A 302 21.46 -20.55 19.64
N ALA A 303 21.71 -20.67 20.94
CA ALA A 303 23.00 -21.08 21.46
C ALA A 303 23.39 -22.48 20.93
N THR A 304 24.69 -22.76 20.87
CA THR A 304 25.20 -24.05 20.39
C THR A 304 24.84 -25.17 21.36
N GLU A 305 24.23 -26.25 20.84
CA GLU A 305 23.96 -27.50 21.57
C GLU A 305 24.57 -28.72 20.84
N ASP A 306 24.46 -29.91 21.44
CA ASP A 306 24.85 -31.16 20.75
C ASP A 306 24.10 -31.24 19.40
N LYS A 307 24.85 -31.46 18.32
CA LYS A 307 24.30 -31.57 16.96
C LYS A 307 23.16 -32.58 16.89
N ARG A 308 23.23 -33.68 17.65
CA ARG A 308 22.17 -34.71 17.68
C ARG A 308 20.88 -34.15 18.30
N ILE A 309 21.00 -33.40 19.39
CA ILE A 309 19.85 -32.76 20.04
C ILE A 309 19.26 -31.70 19.11
N SER A 310 20.10 -30.91 18.45
CA SER A 310 19.67 -29.90 17.47
C SER A 310 18.91 -30.53 16.29
N THR A 311 19.40 -31.65 15.74
CA THR A 311 18.71 -32.41 14.69
C THR A 311 17.34 -32.91 15.16
N LEU A 312 17.25 -33.54 16.34
CA LEU A 312 15.99 -34.03 16.90
C LEU A 312 15.01 -32.89 17.22
N ARG A 313 15.51 -31.77 17.76
CA ARG A 313 14.74 -30.55 18.05
C ARG A 313 14.13 -29.98 16.77
N SER A 314 14.89 -29.96 15.67
CA SER A 314 14.42 -29.48 14.36
C SER A 314 13.36 -30.39 13.75
N ILE A 315 13.56 -31.72 13.83
CA ILE A 315 12.56 -32.70 13.39
C ILE A 315 11.27 -32.56 14.21
N ARG A 316 11.39 -32.42 15.53
CA ARG A 316 10.25 -32.22 16.44
C ARG A 316 9.50 -30.92 16.18
N TYR A 317 10.22 -29.84 15.86
CA TYR A 317 9.60 -28.59 15.44
C TYR A 317 8.79 -28.79 14.15
N GLY A 318 9.33 -29.52 13.17
CA GLY A 318 8.63 -29.85 11.93
C GLY A 318 7.35 -30.66 12.17
N GLU A 319 7.35 -31.61 13.11
CA GLU A 319 6.14 -32.31 13.55
C GLU A 319 5.08 -31.35 14.09
N TYR A 320 5.44 -30.51 15.07
CA TYR A 320 4.50 -29.56 15.66
C TYR A 320 3.96 -28.57 14.63
N ARG A 321 4.81 -28.07 13.71
CA ARG A 321 4.38 -27.25 12.57
C ARG A 321 3.35 -27.99 11.71
N HIS A 322 3.66 -29.22 11.31
CA HIS A 322 2.78 -30.01 10.45
C HIS A 322 1.40 -30.22 11.09
N ARG A 323 1.38 -30.53 12.39
CA ARG A 323 0.14 -30.71 13.16
C ARG A 323 -0.63 -29.40 13.33
N GLN A 324 0.05 -28.30 13.65
CA GLN A 324 -0.59 -26.99 13.82
C GLN A 324 -1.21 -26.50 12.50
N LEU A 325 -0.50 -26.64 11.38
CA LEU A 325 -1.04 -26.31 10.06
C LEU A 325 -2.25 -27.18 9.71
N SER A 326 -2.23 -28.47 10.08
CA SER A 326 -3.36 -29.37 9.89
C SER A 326 -4.55 -29.00 10.77
N GLN A 327 -4.31 -28.54 12.00
CA GLN A 327 -5.34 -28.01 12.90
C GLN A 327 -5.94 -26.70 12.34
N PHE A 328 -5.14 -25.78 11.81
CA PHE A 328 -5.69 -24.59 11.16
C PHE A 328 -6.55 -24.95 9.95
N LYS A 329 -6.12 -25.90 9.11
CA LYS A 329 -6.93 -26.40 8.00
C LYS A 329 -8.28 -26.99 8.46
N SER A 330 -8.34 -27.65 9.62
CA SER A 330 -9.61 -28.16 10.15
C SER A 330 -10.48 -27.04 10.71
N ILE A 331 -9.90 -26.05 11.39
CA ILE A 331 -10.61 -24.87 11.89
C ILE A 331 -11.23 -24.09 10.72
N THR A 332 -10.49 -23.85 9.64
CA THR A 332 -10.97 -23.10 8.46
C THR A 332 -12.23 -23.71 7.83
N LYS A 333 -12.47 -25.02 7.97
CA LYS A 333 -13.71 -25.67 7.50
C LYS A 333 -14.93 -25.27 8.31
N SER A 334 -14.74 -24.85 9.57
CA SER A 334 -15.82 -24.52 10.51
C SER A 334 -16.02 -23.02 10.70
N ARG A 335 -14.92 -22.25 10.71
CA ARG A 335 -14.90 -20.81 10.89
C ARG A 335 -13.64 -20.21 10.27
N PRO A 336 -13.64 -18.92 9.90
CA PRO A 336 -12.40 -18.23 9.55
C PRO A 336 -11.45 -18.18 10.77
N LEU A 337 -10.15 -18.10 10.47
CA LEU A 337 -9.09 -18.00 11.47
C LEU A 337 -9.12 -16.63 12.14
N THR A 338 -8.76 -16.57 13.42
CA THR A 338 -8.54 -15.29 14.11
C THR A 338 -7.28 -14.60 13.56
N TYR A 339 -7.08 -13.33 13.92
CA TYR A 339 -5.86 -12.61 13.54
C TYR A 339 -4.60 -13.36 13.97
N ALA A 340 -4.50 -13.76 15.25
CA ALA A 340 -3.36 -14.51 15.76
C ALA A 340 -3.16 -15.84 15.01
N GLU A 341 -4.22 -16.61 14.78
CA GLU A 341 -4.15 -17.87 14.04
C GLU A 341 -3.67 -17.68 12.59
N SER A 342 -4.15 -16.63 11.92
CA SER A 342 -3.76 -16.31 10.53
C SER A 342 -2.29 -15.88 10.43
N MET A 343 -1.81 -15.06 11.38
CA MET A 343 -0.41 -14.63 11.45
C MET A 343 0.51 -15.82 11.73
N ILE A 344 0.16 -16.65 12.71
CA ILE A 344 0.92 -17.87 13.02
C ILE A 344 0.92 -18.83 11.84
N GLN A 345 -0.21 -19.02 11.15
CA GLN A 345 -0.25 -19.86 9.96
C GLN A 345 0.73 -19.37 8.88
N ARG A 346 0.75 -18.06 8.61
CA ARG A 346 1.68 -17.45 7.67
C ARG A 346 3.13 -17.62 8.11
N ASP A 347 3.42 -17.39 9.38
CA ASP A 347 4.77 -17.50 9.94
C ASP A 347 5.26 -18.95 9.92
N LEU A 348 4.38 -19.93 10.14
CA LEU A 348 4.70 -21.35 10.00
C LEU A 348 4.91 -21.80 8.55
N GLN A 349 4.26 -21.14 7.57
CA GLN A 349 4.41 -21.45 6.16
C GLN A 349 5.67 -20.82 5.55
N ASN A 350 5.98 -19.59 5.94
CA ASN A 350 6.99 -18.76 5.29
C ASN A 350 8.25 -18.52 6.16
N GLY A 351 8.25 -18.97 7.42
CA GLY A 351 9.30 -18.61 8.38
C GLY A 351 9.48 -19.59 9.54
N MET A 352 10.21 -19.10 10.55
CA MET A 352 10.45 -19.80 11.81
C MET A 352 9.79 -19.01 12.94
N THR A 353 9.01 -19.69 13.78
CA THR A 353 8.28 -19.07 14.91
C THR A 353 8.68 -19.71 16.22
N ASP A 354 8.72 -18.95 17.32
CA ASP A 354 9.09 -19.39 18.66
C ASP A 354 7.92 -19.99 19.46
N ILE A 355 6.71 -20.06 18.88
CA ILE A 355 5.50 -20.50 19.60
C ILE A 355 5.59 -21.90 20.23
N PHE A 356 6.46 -22.77 19.71
CA PHE A 356 6.67 -24.14 20.19
C PHE A 356 7.87 -24.28 21.15
N ASP A 357 8.62 -23.22 21.43
CA ASP A 357 9.85 -23.30 22.23
C ASP A 357 9.60 -23.85 23.63
N ASN A 358 8.46 -23.54 24.24
CA ASN A 358 8.10 -24.13 25.54
C ASN A 358 7.94 -25.65 25.46
N HIS A 359 7.41 -26.21 24.36
CA HIS A 359 7.30 -27.65 24.16
C HIS A 359 8.67 -28.29 23.92
N LEU A 360 9.49 -27.67 23.07
CA LEU A 360 10.83 -28.15 22.74
C LEU A 360 11.76 -28.09 23.96
N ASN A 361 11.71 -27.00 24.72
CA ASN A 361 12.53 -26.82 25.93
C ASN A 361 12.16 -27.80 27.04
N ALA A 362 10.88 -28.17 27.14
CA ALA A 362 10.45 -29.16 28.11
C ALA A 362 10.89 -30.59 27.74
N GLU A 363 11.24 -30.85 26.48
CA GLU A 363 11.69 -32.16 25.99
C GLU A 363 13.22 -32.27 25.93
N PHE A 364 13.89 -31.27 25.34
CA PHE A 364 15.33 -31.29 25.07
C PHE A 364 16.15 -30.38 25.99
N GLY A 365 15.50 -29.69 26.92
CA GLY A 365 16.13 -28.70 27.78
C GLY A 365 16.09 -27.28 27.19
N LYS A 366 16.21 -26.29 28.09
CA LYS A 366 16.11 -24.86 27.77
C LYS A 366 17.28 -24.42 26.90
N LEU A 367 16.98 -23.86 25.73
CA LEU A 367 17.96 -23.31 24.81
C LEU A 367 17.72 -21.80 24.59
N PRO A 368 18.63 -20.91 25.04
CA PRO A 368 18.47 -19.47 24.85
C PRO A 368 18.79 -19.03 23.42
N PHE A 369 18.25 -17.88 23.02
CA PHE A 369 18.64 -17.20 21.79
C PHE A 369 20.12 -16.79 21.81
N ARG A 370 20.75 -16.83 20.65
CA ARG A 370 22.11 -16.34 20.45
C ARG A 370 22.12 -14.80 20.61
N PRO A 371 23.10 -14.21 21.33
CA PRO A 371 23.20 -12.76 21.46
C PRO A 371 23.50 -12.09 20.12
N LEU A 372 22.98 -10.86 19.93
CA LEU A 372 23.08 -10.09 18.67
C LEU A 372 24.50 -9.87 18.13
N GLY A 373 25.53 -9.96 18.97
CA GLY A 373 26.94 -9.86 18.57
C GLY A 373 27.50 -11.08 17.83
N ASP A 374 26.84 -12.24 17.90
CA ASP A 374 27.37 -13.52 17.39
C ASP A 374 26.81 -13.93 16.01
N PHE A 375 25.97 -13.10 15.39
CA PHE A 375 25.44 -13.36 14.04
C PHE A 375 26.50 -13.17 12.95
N GLN A 376 27.57 -12.39 13.20
CA GLN A 376 28.70 -12.22 12.27
C GLN A 376 29.56 -13.49 12.13
N ASN A 377 29.50 -14.40 13.11
CA ASN A 377 30.28 -15.64 13.15
C ASN A 377 29.43 -16.88 12.80
N ALA A 378 28.24 -16.69 12.23
CA ALA A 378 27.41 -17.81 11.78
C ALA A 378 28.05 -18.45 10.53
N PRO A 379 28.16 -19.79 10.45
CA PRO A 379 28.62 -20.45 9.24
C PRO A 379 27.68 -20.10 8.08
N THR A 380 28.24 -19.50 7.03
CA THR A 380 27.55 -19.28 5.76
C THR A 380 27.12 -20.61 5.17
N SER A 381 25.96 -20.62 4.50
CA SER A 381 25.49 -21.82 3.80
C SER A 381 26.58 -22.31 2.84
N PRO A 382 26.85 -23.62 2.75
CA PRO A 382 27.56 -24.14 1.59
C PRO A 382 26.76 -23.73 0.36
N ALA A 383 27.47 -23.20 -0.63
CA ALA A 383 26.88 -22.84 -1.91
C ALA A 383 26.18 -24.07 -2.51
N PRO A 384 25.01 -23.92 -3.15
CA PRO A 384 24.40 -25.01 -3.88
C PRO A 384 25.39 -25.49 -4.95
N GLN A 385 25.74 -26.78 -4.93
CA GLN A 385 26.45 -27.46 -6.01
C GLN A 385 25.46 -27.91 -7.08
#